data_AF-A0A516NSB7-F1
#
_entry.id   AF-A0A516NSB7-F1
#
_cell.length_a   1.000
_cell.length_b   1.000
_cell.length_c   1.000
_cell.angle_alpha   90.00
_cell.angle_beta   90.00
_cell.angle_gamma   90.00
#
_symmetry.space_group_name_H-M   'P 1'
#
loop_
_entity.id
_entity.type
_entity.pdbx_description
1 polymer ?
#
loop_
_entity_poly.entity_id
_entity_poly.type
_entity_poly.pdbx_seq_one_letter_code
_entity_poly.pdbx_strand_id
1 'polypeptide(L)'
;MNRNCYRYTVSNPVAATFDLLGDRLTLTILRHAFTQRACRFNQWLDYTGAPPAVLTARLAALVEAGVLARVPRAGTVDRHEYRLTELGLATWEILVCVWAWQREWTAEGARLPEFVHGACGHRGPPMLMCHACGRGVTTHDTAVELAEDVLWQLTSGRRRSSRGAAGARADVRFDEIMQAIGDRWSAAVTGLALAGVRRFGEFREVLRMSPTTLTERLNRLCEAGMLWRPEDAGGREYRLTPRGRGLFGVFAFLLAWADLAYPEGPESGIRIRHLDCGETLLPALRCRGCDARLGRTAVRFEPLPGVDRKD
;
A
#
# COMPACT_ATOMS: atom_id res chain seq x y z
N MET A 1 -33.71 3.52 -33.78
CA MET A 1 -32.87 2.52 -33.09
C MET A 1 -31.53 3.15 -32.71
N ASN A 2 -31.42 3.64 -31.47
CA ASN A 2 -30.20 4.25 -30.95
C ASN A 2 -29.48 3.21 -30.06
N ARG A 3 -28.30 2.74 -30.48
CA ARG A 3 -27.41 1.89 -29.68
C ARG A 3 -26.19 2.70 -29.30
N ASN A 4 -26.29 3.42 -28.17
CA ASN A 4 -25.13 4.00 -27.52
C ASN A 4 -25.08 3.46 -26.08
N CYS A 5 -24.62 2.22 -25.96
CA CYS A 5 -24.28 1.62 -24.67
C CYS A 5 -22.97 2.23 -24.20
N TYR A 6 -23.06 3.05 -23.16
CA TYR A 6 -21.93 3.48 -22.34
C TYR A 6 -21.13 2.25 -21.89
N ARG A 7 -19.96 2.03 -22.49
CA ARG A 7 -18.93 1.16 -21.90
C ARG A 7 -18.43 1.85 -20.64
N TYR A 8 -18.96 1.47 -19.48
CA TYR A 8 -18.24 1.61 -18.23
C TYR A 8 -16.96 0.78 -18.39
N THR A 9 -15.83 1.45 -18.57
CA THR A 9 -14.51 0.83 -18.43
C THR A 9 -14.41 0.35 -16.98
N VAL A 10 -14.61 -0.95 -16.75
CA VAL A 10 -14.33 -1.56 -15.45
C VAL A 10 -12.86 -1.29 -15.15
N SER A 11 -12.60 -0.46 -14.13
CA SER A 11 -11.23 -0.17 -13.72
C SER A 11 -10.59 -1.46 -13.23
N ASN A 12 -9.37 -1.75 -13.68
CA ASN A 12 -8.58 -2.87 -13.19
C ASN A 12 -8.54 -2.86 -11.63
N PRO A 13 -8.85 -3.99 -10.94
CA PRO A 13 -8.92 -4.07 -9.49
C PRO A 13 -7.66 -3.59 -8.76
N VAL A 14 -6.49 -3.92 -9.31
CA VAL A 14 -5.20 -3.51 -8.74
C VAL A 14 -5.02 -1.99 -8.91
N ALA A 15 -5.38 -1.44 -10.06
CA ALA A 15 -5.32 0.00 -10.30
C ALA A 15 -6.23 0.78 -9.33
N ALA A 16 -7.46 0.31 -9.15
CA ALA A 16 -8.41 0.90 -8.21
C ALA A 16 -7.90 0.84 -6.76
N THR A 17 -7.27 -0.28 -6.40
CA THR A 17 -6.62 -0.47 -5.09
C THR A 17 -5.49 0.55 -4.87
N PHE A 18 -4.58 0.71 -5.82
CA PHE A 18 -3.51 1.72 -5.71
C PHE A 18 -4.05 3.16 -5.71
N ASP A 19 -5.08 3.46 -6.49
CA ASP A 19 -5.69 4.80 -6.53
C ASP A 19 -6.43 5.15 -5.21
N LEU A 20 -6.91 4.14 -4.48
CA LEU A 20 -7.56 4.28 -3.19
C LEU A 20 -6.55 4.29 -2.03
N LEU A 21 -5.74 3.24 -1.90
CA LEU A 21 -4.84 2.99 -0.77
C LEU A 21 -3.44 3.60 -0.93
N GLY A 22 -2.99 3.85 -2.16
CA GLY A 22 -1.77 4.61 -2.46
C GLY A 22 -1.94 6.12 -2.31
N ASP A 23 -2.88 6.57 -1.49
CA ASP A 23 -3.16 7.98 -1.21
C ASP A 23 -2.80 8.32 0.24
N ARG A 24 -2.03 9.40 0.43
CA ARG A 24 -1.55 9.83 1.75
C ARG A 24 -2.69 10.09 2.73
N LEU A 25 -3.78 10.70 2.27
CA LEU A 25 -4.91 11.01 3.14
C LEU A 25 -5.62 9.71 3.55
N THR A 26 -5.77 8.75 2.63
CA THR A 26 -6.29 7.41 2.95
C THR A 26 -5.46 6.72 4.04
N LEU A 27 -4.14 6.59 3.86
CA LEU A 27 -3.27 5.95 4.85
C LEU A 27 -3.32 6.64 6.21
N THR A 28 -3.42 7.96 6.22
CA THR A 28 -3.56 8.75 7.45
C THR A 28 -4.90 8.48 8.14
N ILE A 29 -6.03 8.51 7.41
CA ILE A 29 -7.36 8.17 7.93
C ILE A 29 -7.37 6.77 8.54
N LEU A 30 -6.90 5.77 7.80
CA LEU A 30 -6.88 4.37 8.24
C LEU A 30 -5.98 4.19 9.47
N ARG A 31 -4.78 4.78 9.47
CA ARG A 31 -3.89 4.76 10.64
C ARG A 31 -4.58 5.31 11.89
N HIS A 32 -5.25 6.46 11.82
CA HIS A 32 -5.96 7.02 12.97
C HIS A 32 -7.22 6.23 13.35
N ALA A 33 -7.89 5.58 12.39
CA ALA A 33 -8.99 4.67 12.68
C ALA A 33 -8.51 3.48 13.53
N PHE A 34 -7.34 2.91 13.24
CA PHE A 34 -6.76 1.82 14.05
C PHE A 34 -6.17 2.28 15.38
N THR A 35 -5.36 3.35 15.36
CA THR A 35 -4.54 3.75 16.52
C THR A 35 -5.29 4.62 17.51
N GLN A 36 -6.13 5.54 17.04
CA GLN A 36 -6.87 6.51 17.86
C GLN A 36 -8.37 6.19 17.93
N ARG A 37 -8.81 5.11 17.27
CA ARG A 37 -10.24 4.78 17.11
C ARG A 37 -11.05 5.95 16.54
N ALA A 38 -10.42 6.75 15.67
CA ALA A 38 -11.06 7.87 15.02
C ALA A 38 -12.22 7.38 14.14
N CYS A 39 -13.42 7.86 14.41
CA CYS A 39 -14.64 7.46 13.70
C CYS A 39 -15.53 8.66 13.31
N ARG A 40 -15.07 9.88 13.56
CA ARG A 40 -15.85 11.11 13.32
C ARG A 40 -15.09 12.07 12.41
N PHE A 41 -15.86 12.81 11.61
CA PHE A 41 -15.34 13.80 10.67
C PHE A 41 -14.37 14.80 11.33
N ASN A 42 -14.78 15.42 12.43
CA ASN A 42 -13.95 16.42 13.12
C ASN A 42 -12.64 15.83 13.65
N GLN A 43 -12.62 14.57 14.09
CA GLN A 43 -11.38 13.93 14.52
C GLN A 43 -10.38 13.83 13.36
N TRP A 44 -10.83 13.48 12.15
CA TRP A 44 -9.92 13.46 11.01
C TRP A 44 -9.56 14.85 10.52
N LEU A 45 -10.43 15.86 10.63
CA LEU A 45 -10.00 17.24 10.39
C LEU A 45 -8.82 17.61 11.30
N ASP A 46 -8.95 17.33 12.60
CA ASP A 46 -7.92 17.64 13.59
C ASP A 46 -6.63 16.86 13.32
N TYR A 47 -6.72 15.58 12.98
CA TYR A 47 -5.55 14.72 12.77
C TYR A 47 -4.88 14.88 11.40
N THR A 48 -5.65 15.14 10.34
CA THR A 48 -5.13 15.16 8.97
C THR A 48 -4.81 16.56 8.46
N GLY A 49 -5.45 17.59 9.03
CA GLY A 49 -5.40 18.97 8.53
C GLY A 49 -6.01 19.16 7.14
N ALA A 50 -6.60 18.12 6.53
CA ALA A 50 -7.06 18.19 5.15
C ALA A 50 -8.22 19.19 4.98
N PRO A 51 -8.30 19.92 3.85
CA PRO A 51 -9.44 20.78 3.56
C PRO A 51 -10.76 19.99 3.66
N PRO A 52 -11.83 20.54 4.29
CA PRO A 52 -13.06 19.80 4.55
C PRO A 52 -13.68 19.14 3.30
N ALA A 53 -13.67 19.83 2.16
CA ALA A 53 -14.18 19.28 0.90
C ALA A 53 -13.38 18.06 0.43
N VAL A 54 -12.04 18.09 0.59
CA VAL A 54 -11.15 16.98 0.22
C VAL A 54 -11.36 15.79 1.14
N LEU A 55 -11.47 16.04 2.45
CA LEU A 55 -11.76 14.99 3.43
C LEU A 55 -13.13 14.35 3.20
N THR A 56 -14.17 15.14 2.93
CA THR A 56 -15.52 14.65 2.61
C THR A 56 -15.49 13.74 1.38
N ALA A 57 -14.87 14.19 0.28
CA ALA A 57 -14.76 13.39 -0.93
C ALA A 57 -14.00 12.08 -0.67
N ARG A 58 -12.94 12.12 0.15
CA ARG A 58 -12.15 10.93 0.46
C ARG A 58 -12.90 9.93 1.32
N LEU A 59 -13.61 10.39 2.35
CA LEU A 59 -14.44 9.53 3.20
C LEU A 59 -15.59 8.90 2.39
N ALA A 60 -16.20 9.66 1.48
CA ALA A 60 -17.20 9.13 0.56
C ALA A 60 -16.64 8.01 -0.31
N ALA A 61 -15.45 8.20 -0.90
CA ALA A 61 -14.79 7.16 -1.70
C ALA A 61 -14.45 5.89 -0.88
N LEU A 62 -14.03 6.04 0.38
CA LEU A 62 -13.79 4.91 1.28
C LEU A 62 -15.10 4.18 1.67
N VAL A 63 -16.21 4.91 1.75
CA VAL A 63 -17.53 4.29 2.00
C VAL A 63 -18.03 3.56 0.76
N GLU A 64 -17.93 4.18 -0.41
CA GLU A 64 -18.30 3.59 -1.69
C GLU A 64 -17.50 2.32 -1.99
N ALA A 65 -16.19 2.33 -1.70
CA ALA A 65 -15.34 1.16 -1.82
C ALA A 65 -15.58 0.09 -0.72
N GLY A 66 -16.52 0.31 0.19
CA GLY A 66 -16.83 -0.63 1.27
C GLY A 66 -15.73 -0.77 2.33
N VAL A 67 -14.76 0.15 2.39
CA VAL A 67 -13.71 0.20 3.42
C VAL A 67 -14.25 0.75 4.74
N LEU A 68 -15.13 1.74 4.64
CA LEU A 68 -15.84 2.33 5.77
C LEU A 68 -17.35 2.14 5.62
N ALA A 69 -18.05 1.94 6.72
CA ALA A 69 -19.50 2.02 6.78
C ALA A 69 -19.90 3.30 7.52
N ARG A 70 -20.80 4.10 6.93
CA ARG A 70 -21.40 5.26 7.60
C ARG A 70 -22.61 4.79 8.40
N VAL A 71 -22.53 4.85 9.72
CA VAL A 71 -23.56 4.35 10.64
C VAL A 71 -24.17 5.48 11.48
N PRO A 72 -25.47 5.47 11.78
CA PRO A 72 -26.07 6.42 12.71
C PRO A 72 -25.43 6.31 14.09
N ARG A 73 -25.20 7.46 14.72
CA ARG A 73 -24.66 7.49 16.08
C ARG A 73 -25.77 7.20 17.08
N ALA A 74 -25.51 6.28 18.00
CA ALA A 74 -26.44 5.95 19.08
C ALA A 74 -26.90 7.22 19.83
N GLY A 75 -28.21 7.40 19.93
CA GLY A 75 -28.83 8.54 20.62
C GLY A 75 -28.97 9.82 19.80
N THR A 76 -28.61 9.84 18.51
CA THR A 76 -28.79 11.03 17.64
C THR A 76 -29.16 10.62 16.21
N VAL A 77 -30.26 11.15 15.68
CA VAL A 77 -30.78 10.78 14.34
C VAL A 77 -29.90 11.34 13.21
N ASP A 78 -29.38 12.56 13.34
CA ASP A 78 -28.69 13.24 12.23
C ASP A 78 -27.16 13.05 12.22
N ARG A 79 -26.59 12.51 13.30
CA ARG A 79 -25.13 12.37 13.41
C ARG A 79 -24.71 10.96 13.03
N HIS A 80 -23.65 10.88 12.24
CA HIS A 80 -23.11 9.63 11.75
C HIS A 80 -21.66 9.45 12.20
N GLU A 81 -21.25 8.20 12.36
CA GLU A 81 -19.87 7.78 12.54
C GLU A 81 -19.45 6.89 11.38
N TYR A 82 -18.15 6.81 11.11
CA TYR A 82 -17.62 5.88 10.12
C TYR A 82 -16.89 4.76 10.85
N ARG A 83 -17.25 3.52 10.51
CA ARG A 83 -16.68 2.30 11.09
C ARG A 83 -15.92 1.54 10.02
N LEU A 84 -14.79 0.95 10.38
CA LEU A 84 -14.12 0.00 9.50
C LEU A 84 -15.03 -1.21 9.28
N THR A 85 -15.20 -1.60 8.02
CA THR A 85 -15.81 -2.88 7.62
C THR A 85 -14.77 -4.00 7.71
N GLU A 86 -15.14 -5.23 7.39
CA GLU A 86 -14.16 -6.32 7.23
C GLU A 86 -13.09 -5.98 6.18
N LEU A 87 -13.47 -5.38 5.06
CA LEU A 87 -12.52 -4.93 4.04
C LEU A 87 -11.60 -3.82 4.55
N GLY A 88 -12.12 -2.91 5.37
CA GLY A 88 -11.30 -1.89 6.03
C GLY A 88 -10.36 -2.48 7.08
N LEU A 89 -10.80 -3.49 7.83
CA LEU A 89 -9.96 -4.20 8.79
C LEU A 89 -8.80 -4.93 8.10
N ALA A 90 -9.02 -5.47 6.90
CA ALA A 90 -7.99 -6.13 6.08
C ALA A 90 -6.89 -5.17 5.56
N THR A 91 -7.01 -3.86 5.76
CA THR A 91 -5.91 -2.91 5.47
C THR A 91 -4.84 -2.90 6.57
N TRP A 92 -5.07 -3.58 7.68
CA TRP A 92 -4.16 -3.60 8.82
C TRP A 92 -2.78 -4.14 8.44
N GLU A 93 -2.70 -5.26 7.72
CA GLU A 93 -1.44 -5.86 7.29
C GLU A 93 -0.63 -4.93 6.39
N ILE A 94 -1.31 -4.20 5.48
CA ILE A 94 -0.69 -3.18 4.64
C ILE A 94 -0.05 -2.11 5.54
N LEU A 95 -0.80 -1.57 6.51
CA LEU A 95 -0.29 -0.54 7.42
C LEU A 95 0.88 -1.03 8.29
N VAL A 96 0.87 -2.30 8.70
CA VAL A 96 1.99 -2.90 9.44
C VAL A 96 3.23 -2.99 8.56
N CYS A 97 3.10 -3.41 7.29
CA CYS A 97 4.21 -3.43 6.35
C CYS A 97 4.73 -2.02 6.05
N VAL A 98 3.85 -1.02 5.92
CA VAL A 98 4.24 0.39 5.77
C VAL A 98 5.02 0.86 7.01
N TRP A 99 4.50 0.60 8.22
CA TRP A 99 5.19 0.95 9.47
C TRP A 99 6.57 0.27 9.57
N ALA A 100 6.66 -1.02 9.23
CA ALA A 100 7.91 -1.78 9.32
C ALA A 100 8.95 -1.23 8.33
N TRP A 101 8.53 -0.93 7.11
CA TRP A 101 9.38 -0.30 6.10
C TRP A 101 9.85 1.09 6.53
N GLN A 102 8.95 1.92 7.07
CA GLN A 102 9.30 3.25 7.55
C GLN A 102 10.33 3.19 8.68
N ARG A 103 10.10 2.33 9.67
CA ARG A 103 11.03 2.12 10.79
C ARG A 103 12.46 1.81 10.36
N GLU A 104 12.59 1.01 9.30
CA GLU A 104 13.89 0.58 8.81
C GLU A 104 14.56 1.68 7.96
N TRP A 105 13.78 2.37 7.11
CA TRP A 105 14.36 3.14 6.01
C TRP A 105 14.17 4.65 6.10
N THR A 106 13.37 5.19 7.02
CA THR A 106 13.14 6.65 7.11
C THR A 106 13.58 7.22 8.46
N ALA A 107 13.99 8.49 8.46
CA ALA A 107 14.41 9.17 9.68
C ALA A 107 13.25 9.30 10.68
N GLU A 108 12.04 9.54 10.19
CA GLU A 108 10.81 9.60 11.00
C GLU A 108 10.45 8.22 11.56
N GLY A 109 10.81 7.15 10.83
CA GLY A 109 10.65 5.77 11.23
C GLY A 109 11.28 5.46 12.58
N ALA A 110 12.42 6.09 12.89
CA ALA A 110 13.10 5.94 14.17
C ALA A 110 12.25 6.38 15.37
N ARG A 111 11.18 7.16 15.16
CA ARG A 111 10.25 7.65 16.21
C ARG A 111 8.92 6.89 16.23
N LEU A 112 8.72 5.94 15.32
CA LEU A 112 7.48 5.16 15.29
C LEU A 112 7.42 4.21 16.51
N PRO A 113 6.21 3.95 17.04
CA PRO A 113 6.02 3.07 18.20
C PRO A 113 6.53 1.65 17.92
N GLU A 114 6.89 0.92 18.98
CA GLU A 114 7.26 -0.49 18.91
C GLU A 114 6.04 -1.38 18.66
N PHE A 115 6.20 -2.33 17.74
CA PHE A 115 5.26 -3.42 17.55
C PHE A 115 5.53 -4.50 18.60
N VAL A 116 4.51 -4.88 19.36
CA VAL A 116 4.61 -5.87 20.44
C VAL A 116 3.58 -6.97 20.23
N HIS A 117 4.05 -8.22 20.13
CA HIS A 117 3.16 -9.37 20.14
C HIS A 117 2.65 -9.63 21.56
N GLY A 118 1.35 -9.55 21.77
CA GLY A 118 0.73 -9.60 23.09
C GLY A 118 0.89 -10.94 23.81
N ALA A 119 1.01 -12.06 23.10
CA ALA A 119 1.11 -13.38 23.71
C ALA A 119 2.53 -13.75 24.17
N CYS A 120 3.56 -13.41 23.39
CA CYS A 120 4.95 -13.77 23.73
C CYS A 120 5.83 -12.58 24.13
N GLY A 121 5.33 -11.35 24.05
CA GLY A 121 6.07 -10.13 24.38
C GLY A 121 7.17 -9.76 23.37
N HIS A 122 7.32 -10.49 22.27
CA HIS A 122 8.34 -10.17 21.25
C HIS A 122 8.10 -8.78 20.64
N ARG A 123 9.19 -8.02 20.51
CA ARG A 123 9.20 -6.63 20.04
C ARG A 123 9.87 -6.50 18.69
N GLY A 124 9.32 -5.63 17.84
CA GLY A 124 9.86 -5.29 16.53
C GLY A 124 9.04 -5.85 15.36
N PRO A 125 9.52 -5.63 14.12
CA PRO A 125 8.72 -5.93 12.94
C PRO A 125 8.40 -7.42 12.79
N PRO A 126 7.21 -7.76 12.28
CA PRO A 126 6.88 -9.14 11.92
C PRO A 126 7.66 -9.58 10.68
N MET A 127 7.71 -10.88 10.44
CA MET A 127 8.15 -11.45 9.17
C MET A 127 6.94 -11.72 8.27
N LEU A 128 7.12 -11.55 6.96
CA LEU A 128 6.17 -12.02 5.96
C LEU A 128 6.25 -13.54 5.86
N MET A 129 5.11 -14.20 5.71
CA MET A 129 5.00 -15.64 5.51
C MET A 129 3.96 -15.99 4.43
N CYS A 130 4.07 -17.19 3.88
CA CYS A 130 3.06 -17.77 3.02
C CYS A 130 1.99 -18.45 3.87
N HIS A 131 0.72 -18.11 3.66
CA HIS A 131 -0.38 -18.75 4.37
C HIS A 131 -0.47 -20.26 4.05
N ALA A 132 -0.18 -20.67 2.82
CA ALA A 132 -0.33 -22.05 2.38
C ALA A 132 0.67 -23.02 3.02
N CYS A 133 1.95 -22.64 3.09
CA CYS A 133 3.01 -23.55 3.57
C CYS A 133 3.62 -23.16 4.92
N GLY A 134 3.24 -22.01 5.49
CA GLY A 134 3.75 -21.53 6.78
C GLY A 134 5.17 -20.96 6.76
N ARG A 135 5.90 -21.02 5.64
CA ARG A 135 7.29 -20.55 5.54
C ARG A 135 7.37 -19.04 5.38
N GLY A 136 8.49 -18.47 5.83
CA GLY A 136 8.82 -17.07 5.57
C GLY A 136 9.01 -16.82 4.08
N VAL A 137 8.64 -15.62 3.61
CA VAL A 137 8.70 -15.27 2.18
C VAL A 137 9.42 -13.95 2.02
N THR A 138 10.38 -13.92 1.11
CA THR A 138 10.99 -12.68 0.61
C THR A 138 10.74 -12.55 -0.88
N THR A 139 11.09 -11.39 -1.46
CA THR A 139 11.01 -11.18 -2.91
C THR A 139 11.84 -12.20 -3.72
N HIS A 140 12.87 -12.81 -3.13
CA HIS A 140 13.73 -13.79 -3.79
C HIS A 140 13.10 -15.18 -3.86
N ASP A 141 12.15 -15.46 -2.97
CA ASP A 141 11.47 -16.75 -2.87
C ASP A 141 10.19 -16.74 -3.72
N THR A 142 10.01 -15.75 -4.59
CA THR A 142 8.78 -15.55 -5.36
C THR A 142 9.02 -15.29 -6.83
N ALA A 143 8.07 -15.71 -7.66
CA ALA A 143 7.94 -15.28 -9.05
C ALA A 143 6.65 -14.48 -9.21
N VAL A 144 6.74 -13.32 -9.87
CA VAL A 144 5.55 -12.55 -10.24
C VAL A 144 5.12 -12.98 -11.64
N GLU A 145 3.88 -13.42 -11.74
CA GLU A 145 3.23 -13.77 -13.00
C GLU A 145 2.32 -12.63 -13.43
N LEU A 146 2.45 -12.27 -14.70
CA LEU A 146 1.81 -11.11 -15.27
C LEU A 146 1.00 -11.55 -16.50
N ALA A 147 -0.32 -11.33 -16.46
CA ALA A 147 -1.16 -11.48 -17.63
C ALA A 147 -0.87 -10.35 -18.64
N GLU A 148 -0.79 -10.72 -19.92
CA GLU A 148 -0.26 -9.89 -21.01
C GLU A 148 -1.07 -8.58 -21.24
N ASP A 149 -2.34 -8.56 -20.88
CA ASP A 149 -3.30 -7.47 -21.10
C ASP A 149 -3.52 -6.55 -19.87
N VAL A 150 -3.03 -6.94 -18.70
CA VAL A 150 -3.39 -6.33 -17.41
C VAL A 150 -2.51 -5.13 -17.03
N LEU A 151 -1.23 -5.14 -17.39
CA LEU A 151 -0.30 -4.04 -17.06
C LEU A 151 -0.57 -2.76 -17.83
N TRP A 152 -1.21 -2.88 -19.00
CA TRP A 152 -1.74 -1.73 -19.71
C TRP A 152 -2.88 -1.07 -18.94
N GLN A 153 -3.84 -1.85 -18.43
CA GLN A 153 -5.00 -1.30 -17.71
C GLN A 153 -4.58 -0.56 -16.42
N LEU A 154 -3.49 -1.00 -15.79
CA LEU A 154 -2.87 -0.34 -14.64
C LEU A 154 -2.32 1.05 -14.96
N THR A 155 -1.88 1.28 -16.19
CA THR A 155 -1.22 2.53 -16.59
C THR A 155 -2.12 3.44 -17.45
N SER A 156 -3.17 2.89 -18.08
CA SER A 156 -4.02 3.52 -19.11
C SER A 156 -5.07 4.53 -18.63
N GLY A 157 -4.96 5.06 -17.41
CA GLY A 157 -5.89 6.06 -16.87
C GLY A 157 -5.38 7.51 -16.97
N ARG A 158 -6.24 8.49 -16.62
CA ARG A 158 -5.88 9.92 -16.54
C ARG A 158 -4.86 10.16 -15.42
N ARG A 159 -3.71 10.79 -15.72
CA ARG A 159 -2.62 11.10 -14.77
C ARG A 159 -3.18 11.87 -13.57
N ARG A 160 -3.18 11.29 -12.36
CA ARG A 160 -3.37 12.10 -11.15
C ARG A 160 -2.04 12.79 -10.89
N SER A 161 -1.97 14.07 -11.25
CA SER A 161 -0.80 14.91 -10.97
C SER A 161 -0.60 14.92 -9.45
N SER A 162 0.57 14.50 -8.99
CA SER A 162 0.99 14.60 -7.58
C SER A 162 1.31 16.04 -7.17
N ARG A 163 0.77 17.06 -7.85
CA ARG A 163 0.75 18.43 -7.32
C ARG A 163 -0.26 18.44 -6.18
N GLY A 164 0.20 17.95 -5.02
CA GLY A 164 -0.54 18.01 -3.78
C GLY A 164 -1.00 19.43 -3.53
N ALA A 165 -2.19 19.56 -2.95
CA ALA A 165 -2.55 20.75 -2.21
C ALA A 165 -1.48 20.95 -1.13
N ALA A 166 -0.49 21.80 -1.45
CA ALA A 166 0.41 22.37 -0.48
C ALA A 166 -0.44 23.30 0.39
N GLY A 167 -0.89 22.79 1.53
CA GLY A 167 -1.78 23.53 2.40
C GLY A 167 -2.40 22.64 3.47
N ALA A 168 -1.62 22.35 4.50
CA ALA A 168 -2.03 22.26 5.91
C ALA A 168 -0.99 21.46 6.68
N ARG A 169 -0.71 21.86 7.93
CA ARG A 169 0.09 21.09 8.91
C ARG A 169 -0.36 19.62 8.88
N ALA A 170 0.40 18.76 8.24
CA ALA A 170 0.11 17.34 8.16
C ALA A 170 1.28 16.60 8.80
N ASP A 171 0.95 15.72 9.74
CA ASP A 171 1.81 14.71 10.36
C ASP A 171 2.67 14.04 9.26
N VAL A 172 3.95 14.45 9.13
CA VAL A 172 4.88 14.11 8.03
C VAL A 172 5.34 12.66 8.17
N ARG A 173 4.44 11.69 7.91
CA ARG A 173 4.75 10.27 8.17
C ARG A 173 4.76 9.38 6.93
N PHE A 174 4.30 9.82 5.76
CA PHE A 174 4.16 8.94 4.59
C PHE A 174 4.89 9.44 3.33
N ASP A 175 5.57 10.58 3.35
CA ASP A 175 6.09 11.20 2.12
C ASP A 175 7.08 10.29 1.37
N GLU A 176 7.96 9.61 2.10
CA GLU A 176 8.96 8.70 1.53
C GLU A 176 8.36 7.45 0.89
N ILE A 177 7.35 6.84 1.53
CA ILE A 177 6.68 5.68 0.94
C ILE A 177 5.80 6.09 -0.25
N MET A 178 5.22 7.29 -0.20
CA MET A 178 4.41 7.85 -1.28
C MET A 178 5.24 8.10 -2.56
N GLN A 179 6.56 8.23 -2.49
CA GLN A 179 7.38 8.27 -3.69
C GLN A 179 7.39 6.94 -4.45
N ALA A 180 7.23 5.81 -3.75
CA ALA A 180 7.22 4.48 -4.36
C ALA A 180 5.81 3.99 -4.73
N ILE A 181 4.82 4.22 -3.86
CA ILE A 181 3.45 3.69 -4.05
C ILE A 181 2.41 4.77 -4.37
N GLY A 182 2.77 6.05 -4.24
CA GLY A 182 1.83 7.17 -4.21
C GLY A 182 1.26 7.59 -5.56
N ASP A 183 1.81 7.03 -6.64
CA ASP A 183 1.18 7.08 -7.94
C ASP A 183 1.29 5.71 -8.61
N ARG A 184 0.24 5.34 -9.34
CA ARG A 184 0.13 4.02 -9.97
C ARG A 184 1.26 3.69 -10.94
N TRP A 185 1.95 4.69 -11.52
CA TRP A 185 3.07 4.42 -12.42
C TRP A 185 4.33 4.05 -11.63
N SER A 186 4.62 4.75 -10.52
CA SER A 186 5.69 4.36 -9.59
C SER A 186 5.41 2.99 -8.97
N ALA A 187 4.14 2.70 -8.65
CA ALA A 187 3.72 1.39 -8.19
C ALA A 187 3.95 0.30 -9.24
N ALA A 188 3.56 0.54 -10.50
CA ALA A 188 3.74 -0.43 -11.59
C ALA A 188 5.23 -0.69 -11.88
N VAL A 189 6.07 0.36 -11.93
CA VAL A 189 7.53 0.21 -12.13
C VAL A 189 8.16 -0.55 -10.95
N THR A 190 7.78 -0.24 -9.71
CA THR A 190 8.29 -0.94 -8.53
C THR A 190 7.85 -2.40 -8.50
N GLY A 191 6.59 -2.69 -8.85
CA GLY A 191 6.06 -4.05 -8.97
C GLY A 191 6.82 -4.87 -10.03
N LEU A 192 7.12 -4.29 -11.18
CA LEU A 192 7.94 -4.94 -12.21
C LEU A 192 9.40 -5.13 -11.78
N ALA A 193 9.98 -4.18 -11.05
CA ALA A 193 11.32 -4.34 -10.51
C ALA A 193 11.39 -5.46 -9.46
N LEU A 194 10.33 -5.62 -8.64
CA LEU A 194 10.15 -6.75 -7.72
C LEU A 194 9.95 -8.07 -8.48
N ALA A 195 9.30 -8.04 -9.64
CA ALA A 195 9.20 -9.16 -10.58
C ALA A 195 10.53 -9.50 -11.28
N GLY A 196 11.58 -8.70 -11.09
CA GLY A 196 12.90 -8.94 -11.67
C GLY A 196 13.16 -8.24 -13.00
N VAL A 197 12.24 -7.41 -13.50
CA VAL A 197 12.48 -6.55 -14.67
C VAL A 197 13.56 -5.53 -14.33
N ARG A 198 14.57 -5.39 -15.20
CA ARG A 198 15.74 -4.54 -14.92
C ARG A 198 16.06 -3.58 -16.05
N ARG A 199 15.64 -3.84 -17.28
CA ARG A 199 16.05 -3.04 -18.44
C ARG A 199 14.96 -2.09 -18.86
N PHE A 200 15.36 -0.89 -19.29
CA PHE A 200 14.43 0.13 -19.77
C PHE A 200 13.50 -0.38 -20.89
N GLY A 201 14.05 -1.17 -21.82
CA GLY A 201 13.28 -1.77 -22.92
C GLY A 201 12.15 -2.68 -22.42
N GLU A 202 12.45 -3.57 -21.47
CA GLU A 202 11.50 -4.49 -20.86
C GLU A 202 10.39 -3.74 -20.11
N PHE A 203 10.75 -2.74 -19.29
CA PHE A 203 9.76 -1.88 -18.63
C PHE A 203 8.83 -1.21 -19.64
N ARG A 204 9.37 -0.71 -20.77
CA ARG A 204 8.56 -0.05 -21.81
C ARG A 204 7.63 -1.01 -22.54
N GLU A 205 8.14 -2.18 -22.89
CA GLU A 205 7.38 -3.22 -23.58
C GLU A 205 6.16 -3.62 -22.75
N VAL A 206 6.39 -3.87 -21.47
CA VAL A 206 5.39 -4.34 -20.53
C VAL A 206 4.40 -3.22 -20.12
N LEU A 207 4.90 -2.03 -19.75
CA LEU A 207 4.05 -0.93 -19.26
C LEU A 207 3.41 -0.09 -20.38
N ARG A 208 3.94 -0.18 -21.61
CA ARG A 208 3.56 0.67 -22.76
C ARG A 208 3.55 2.17 -22.46
N MET A 209 4.39 2.61 -21.51
CA MET A 209 4.56 4.02 -21.16
C MET A 209 5.37 4.77 -22.23
N SER A 210 5.12 6.08 -22.34
CA SER A 210 6.01 6.94 -23.12
C SER A 210 7.44 6.90 -22.55
N PRO A 211 8.49 7.00 -23.39
CA PRO A 211 9.88 7.04 -22.91
C PRO A 211 10.09 8.11 -21.84
N THR A 212 9.55 9.31 -22.06
CA THR A 212 9.67 10.44 -21.14
C THR A 212 9.05 10.14 -19.78
N THR A 213 7.87 9.54 -19.76
CA THR A 213 7.18 9.16 -18.51
C THR A 213 7.96 8.10 -17.76
N LEU A 214 8.41 7.05 -18.44
CA LEU A 214 9.15 5.97 -17.79
C LEU A 214 10.50 6.47 -17.24
N THR A 215 11.22 7.29 -18.01
CA THR A 215 12.49 7.89 -17.57
C THR A 215 12.29 8.71 -16.30
N GLU A 216 11.25 9.56 -16.27
CA GLU A 216 10.97 10.38 -15.09
C GLU A 216 10.62 9.52 -13.87
N ARG A 217 9.89 8.41 -14.04
CA ARG A 217 9.57 7.49 -12.94
C ARG A 217 10.77 6.71 -12.44
N LEU A 218 11.58 6.17 -13.34
CA LEU A 218 12.81 5.45 -12.98
C LEU A 218 13.80 6.38 -12.26
N ASN A 219 13.94 7.63 -12.70
CA ASN A 219 14.79 8.61 -12.04
C ASN A 219 14.29 8.93 -10.63
N ARG A 220 12.99 9.19 -10.45
CA ARG A 220 12.41 9.41 -9.11
C ARG A 220 12.66 8.24 -8.17
N LEU A 221 12.50 7.01 -8.65
CA LEU A 221 12.78 5.81 -7.84
C LEU A 221 14.26 5.64 -7.52
N CYS A 222 15.16 6.11 -8.39
CA CYS A 222 16.60 6.16 -8.08
C CYS A 222 16.93 7.25 -7.06
N GLU A 223 16.37 8.45 -7.22
CA GLU A 223 16.51 9.58 -6.28
C GLU A 223 15.99 9.21 -4.89
N ALA A 224 14.87 8.47 -4.81
CA ALA A 224 14.30 7.95 -3.58
C ALA A 224 15.07 6.75 -2.98
N GLY A 225 16.16 6.31 -3.62
CA GLY A 225 16.97 5.18 -3.19
C GLY A 225 16.26 3.82 -3.25
N MET A 226 15.19 3.69 -4.03
CA MET A 226 14.45 2.43 -4.23
C MET A 226 15.10 1.57 -5.30
N LEU A 227 15.55 2.22 -6.37
CA LEU A 227 16.32 1.63 -7.45
C LEU A 227 17.74 2.19 -7.43
N TRP A 228 18.67 1.45 -8.01
CA TRP A 228 20.00 1.94 -8.29
C TRP A 228 20.46 1.42 -9.66
N ARG A 229 21.35 2.19 -10.30
CA ARG A 229 21.92 1.86 -11.60
C ARG A 229 23.36 1.41 -11.38
N PRO A 230 23.67 0.12 -11.57
CA PRO A 230 24.98 -0.40 -11.22
C PRO A 230 25.99 -0.12 -12.35
N GLU A 231 27.23 0.19 -11.99
CA GLU A 231 28.29 0.55 -12.95
C GLU A 231 28.74 -0.66 -13.78
N ASP A 232 28.74 -1.86 -13.19
CA ASP A 232 29.09 -3.14 -13.83
C ASP A 232 28.20 -3.47 -15.05
N ALA A 233 26.94 -3.03 -15.03
CA ALA A 233 26.00 -3.20 -16.15
C ALA A 233 26.12 -2.07 -17.21
N GLY A 234 27.11 -1.18 -17.07
CA GLY A 234 27.23 0.05 -17.84
C GLY A 234 26.07 1.02 -17.59
N GLY A 235 25.46 0.96 -16.39
CA GLY A 235 24.31 1.79 -16.02
C GLY A 235 23.03 1.53 -16.81
N ARG A 236 22.94 0.41 -17.54
CA ARG A 236 21.79 0.03 -18.40
C ARG A 236 20.70 -0.74 -17.66
N GLU A 237 20.96 -1.15 -16.43
CA GLU A 237 20.00 -1.85 -15.58
C GLU A 237 19.55 -0.95 -14.42
N TYR A 238 18.31 -1.14 -13.99
CA TYR A 238 17.73 -0.61 -12.78
C TYR A 238 17.50 -1.78 -11.85
N ARG A 239 18.23 -1.84 -10.74
CA ARG A 239 18.14 -2.92 -9.75
C ARG A 239 17.51 -2.37 -8.47
N LEU A 240 16.71 -3.17 -7.77
CA LEU A 240 16.22 -2.80 -6.44
C LEU A 240 17.38 -2.71 -5.44
N THR A 241 17.36 -1.65 -4.63
CA THR A 241 18.16 -1.55 -3.40
C THR A 241 17.53 -2.39 -2.28
N PRO A 242 18.21 -2.61 -1.15
CA PRO A 242 17.58 -3.17 0.05
C PRO A 242 16.31 -2.41 0.47
N ARG A 243 16.34 -1.06 0.40
CA ARG A 243 15.20 -0.18 0.67
C ARG A 243 14.01 -0.46 -0.26
N GLY A 244 14.26 -0.59 -1.57
CA GLY A 244 13.24 -0.95 -2.55
C GLY A 244 12.66 -2.35 -2.33
N ARG A 245 13.52 -3.34 -2.03
CA ARG A 245 13.07 -4.72 -1.72
C ARG A 245 12.20 -4.79 -0.47
N GLY A 246 12.44 -3.91 0.51
CA GLY A 246 11.61 -3.81 1.71
C GLY A 246 10.13 -3.51 1.44
N LEU A 247 9.78 -2.98 0.27
CA LEU A 247 8.39 -2.72 -0.13
C LEU A 247 7.62 -3.98 -0.52
N PHE A 248 8.28 -5.12 -0.69
CA PHE A 248 7.66 -6.36 -1.14
C PHE A 248 6.40 -6.74 -0.35
N GLY A 249 6.45 -6.65 0.99
CA GLY A 249 5.28 -6.93 1.84
C GLY A 249 4.11 -5.99 1.58
N VAL A 250 4.37 -4.69 1.35
CA VAL A 250 3.33 -3.71 1.03
C VAL A 250 2.63 -4.09 -0.28
N PHE A 251 3.39 -4.43 -1.32
CA PHE A 251 2.83 -4.85 -2.60
C PHE A 251 2.07 -6.19 -2.51
N ALA A 252 2.62 -7.18 -1.82
CA ALA A 252 1.96 -8.48 -1.64
C ALA A 252 0.60 -8.33 -0.97
N PHE A 253 0.51 -7.54 0.11
CA PHE A 253 -0.77 -7.29 0.78
C PHE A 253 -1.71 -6.38 -0.02
N LEU A 254 -1.21 -5.43 -0.82
CA LEU A 254 -2.06 -4.64 -1.73
C LEU A 254 -2.71 -5.52 -2.79
N LEU A 255 -1.98 -6.48 -3.36
CA LEU A 255 -2.54 -7.42 -4.34
C LEU A 255 -3.56 -8.36 -3.68
N ALA A 256 -3.23 -8.95 -2.54
CA ALA A 256 -4.17 -9.80 -1.80
C ALA A 256 -5.43 -9.03 -1.35
N TRP A 257 -5.28 -7.76 -0.98
CA TRP A 257 -6.41 -6.90 -0.65
C TRP A 257 -7.27 -6.57 -1.89
N ALA A 258 -6.65 -6.37 -3.06
CA ALA A 258 -7.38 -6.15 -4.30
C ALA A 258 -8.26 -7.36 -4.65
N ASP A 259 -7.74 -8.57 -4.51
CA ASP A 259 -8.52 -9.79 -4.76
C ASP A 259 -9.71 -9.91 -3.76
N LEU A 260 -9.52 -9.50 -2.50
CA LEU A 260 -10.58 -9.46 -1.49
C LEU A 260 -11.64 -8.39 -1.78
N ALA A 261 -11.22 -7.22 -2.28
CA ALA A 261 -12.10 -6.10 -2.58
C ALA A 261 -12.97 -6.32 -3.83
N TYR A 262 -12.48 -7.13 -4.77
CA TYR A 262 -13.10 -7.35 -6.08
C TYR A 262 -13.24 -8.85 -6.41
N PRO A 263 -13.99 -9.64 -5.61
CA PRO A 263 -14.09 -11.10 -5.78
C PRO A 263 -14.76 -11.51 -7.10
N GLU A 264 -15.68 -10.69 -7.60
CA GLU A 264 -16.37 -10.88 -8.89
C GLU A 264 -15.77 -9.99 -10.01
N GLY A 265 -14.64 -9.35 -9.73
CA GLY A 265 -13.95 -8.48 -10.68
C GLY A 265 -13.23 -9.29 -11.77
N PRO A 266 -12.80 -8.65 -12.87
CA PRO A 266 -11.86 -9.29 -13.78
C PRO A 266 -10.60 -9.70 -13.01
N GLU A 267 -9.96 -10.81 -13.39
CA GLU A 267 -8.74 -11.25 -12.72
C GLU A 267 -7.73 -10.10 -12.63
N SER A 268 -7.12 -9.94 -11.46
CA SER A 268 -6.13 -8.90 -11.18
C SER A 268 -4.93 -8.97 -12.12
N GLY A 269 -4.69 -10.12 -12.74
CA GLY A 269 -3.64 -10.42 -13.74
C GLY A 269 -2.22 -10.25 -13.24
N ILE A 270 -2.05 -10.02 -11.93
CA ILE A 270 -0.77 -10.03 -11.25
C ILE A 270 -0.90 -11.04 -10.14
N ARG A 271 -0.15 -12.15 -10.24
CA ARG A 271 -0.07 -13.16 -9.20
C ARG A 271 1.35 -13.25 -8.71
N ILE A 272 1.53 -13.41 -7.41
CA ILE A 272 2.84 -13.74 -6.84
C ILE A 272 2.80 -15.23 -6.53
N ARG A 273 3.62 -16.05 -7.17
CA ARG A 273 3.82 -17.45 -6.81
C ARG A 273 4.95 -17.57 -5.80
N HIS A 274 4.74 -18.34 -4.74
CA HIS A 274 5.80 -18.72 -3.82
C HIS A 274 6.58 -19.92 -4.37
N LEU A 275 7.88 -19.76 -4.62
CA LEU A 275 8.70 -20.77 -5.30
C LEU A 275 8.85 -22.06 -4.49
N ASP A 276 8.92 -21.96 -3.16
CA ASP A 276 9.11 -23.14 -2.32
C ASP A 276 7.90 -24.07 -2.27
N CYS A 277 6.68 -23.56 -2.45
CA CYS A 277 5.46 -24.38 -2.38
C CYS A 277 4.64 -24.42 -3.68
N GLY A 278 4.99 -23.60 -4.68
CA GLY A 278 4.29 -23.54 -5.96
C GLY A 278 2.95 -22.80 -5.93
N GLU A 279 2.39 -22.54 -4.74
CA GLU A 279 1.10 -21.88 -4.57
C GLU A 279 1.16 -20.37 -4.86
N THR A 280 0.02 -19.82 -5.27
CA THR A 280 -0.20 -18.37 -5.25
C THR A 280 -0.08 -17.88 -3.81
N LEU A 281 0.77 -16.87 -3.62
CA LEU A 281 1.08 -16.30 -2.32
C LEU A 281 -0.15 -15.55 -1.79
N LEU A 282 -0.79 -16.16 -0.79
CA LEU A 282 -1.60 -15.43 0.18
C LEU A 282 -0.68 -14.99 1.33
N PRO A 283 -0.31 -13.70 1.42
CA PRO A 283 0.61 -13.22 2.43
C PRO A 283 -0.03 -13.24 3.82
N ALA A 284 0.79 -13.50 4.83
CA ALA A 284 0.43 -13.34 6.23
C ALA A 284 1.63 -12.81 7.03
N LEU A 285 1.40 -12.31 8.23
CA LEU A 285 2.44 -11.86 9.14
C LEU A 285 2.69 -12.92 10.21
N ARG A 286 3.96 -13.18 10.54
CA ARG A 286 4.37 -14.05 11.66
C ARG A 286 5.25 -13.31 12.67
N CYS A 287 5.11 -13.71 13.92
CA CYS A 287 5.97 -13.24 15.00
C CYS A 287 7.39 -13.81 14.84
N ARG A 288 8.43 -12.99 14.93
CA ARG A 288 9.83 -13.50 14.87
C ARG A 288 10.29 -14.22 16.14
N GLY A 289 9.56 -14.08 17.24
CA GLY A 289 9.93 -14.70 18.51
C GLY A 289 9.29 -16.06 18.77
N CYS A 290 8.08 -16.30 18.27
CA CYS A 290 7.33 -17.54 18.54
C CYS A 290 6.68 -18.16 17.30
N ASP A 291 6.96 -17.60 16.11
CA ASP A 291 6.43 -18.03 14.81
C ASP A 291 4.90 -18.03 14.65
N ALA A 292 4.14 -17.64 15.68
CA ALA A 292 2.70 -17.51 15.61
C ALA A 292 2.28 -16.53 14.49
N ARG A 293 1.26 -16.92 13.73
CA ARG A 293 0.58 -16.03 12.79
C ARG A 293 -0.02 -14.87 13.57
N LEU A 294 0.25 -13.66 13.10
CA LEU A 294 -0.18 -12.42 13.72
C LEU A 294 -1.46 -11.93 13.06
N GLY A 295 -2.43 -11.61 13.90
CA GLY A 295 -3.61 -10.82 13.53
C GLY A 295 -3.64 -9.54 14.34
N ARG A 296 -4.45 -8.58 13.87
CA ARG A 296 -4.60 -7.24 14.48
C ARG A 296 -4.80 -7.24 15.99
N THR A 297 -5.61 -8.16 16.52
CA THR A 297 -5.95 -8.20 17.96
C THR A 297 -4.87 -8.82 18.83
N ALA A 298 -3.91 -9.53 18.24
CA ALA A 298 -2.79 -10.14 18.94
C ALA A 298 -1.64 -9.14 19.17
N VAL A 299 -1.70 -7.94 18.61
CA VAL A 299 -0.60 -6.98 18.54
C VAL A 299 -0.98 -5.67 19.22
N ARG A 300 0.00 -5.03 19.86
CA ARG A 300 -0.08 -3.66 20.37
C ARG A 300 1.06 -2.83 19.81
N PHE A 301 0.83 -1.53 19.67
CA PHE A 301 1.86 -0.55 19.35
C PHE A 301 2.14 0.30 20.60
N GLU A 302 3.35 0.20 21.13
CA GLU A 302 3.77 0.91 22.34
C GLU A 302 4.68 2.09 21.98
N PRO A 303 4.50 3.28 22.60
CA PRO A 303 5.42 4.38 22.40
C PRO A 303 6.87 3.98 22.71
N LEU A 304 7.83 4.55 21.98
CA LEU A 304 9.24 4.33 22.28
C LEU A 304 9.60 4.90 23.66
N PRO A 305 10.37 4.18 24.47
CA PRO A 305 10.88 4.71 25.73
C PRO A 305 11.66 6.00 25.50
N GLY A 306 11.33 7.08 26.23
CA GLY A 306 12.04 8.37 26.16
C GLY A 306 11.58 9.31 25.03
N VAL A 307 10.57 8.94 24.23
CA VAL A 307 9.91 9.85 23.28
C VAL A 307 8.59 10.31 23.89
N ASP A 308 8.57 11.50 24.50
CA ASP A 308 7.37 12.07 25.10
C ASP A 308 6.25 12.28 24.06
N ARG A 309 4.99 12.04 24.47
CA ARG A 309 3.76 12.19 23.65
C ARG A 309 3.37 13.67 23.39
N LYS A 310 4.33 14.58 23.23
CA LYS A 310 4.03 15.95 22.81
C LYS A 310 4.34 16.08 21.33
N ASP A 311 3.27 15.94 20.54
CA ASP A 311 2.87 16.76 19.39
C ASP A 311 1.91 15.99 18.47
#